data_AF-A0A9D4IGF2-F1
#
_entry.id   AF-A0A9D4IGF2-F1
#
_cell.length_a   1.000
_cell.length_b   1.000
_cell.length_c   1.000
_cell.angle_alpha   90.00
_cell.angle_beta   90.00
_cell.angle_gamma   90.00
#
_symmetry.space_group_name_H-M   'P 1'
#
loop_
_entity.id
_entity.type
_entity.pdbx_description
1 polymer ?
#
loop_
_entity_poly.entity_id
_entity_poly.type
_entity_poly.pdbx_seq_one_letter_code
_entity_poly.pdbx_strand_id
1 'polypeptide(L)'
;MSEQKKGMEGQVKFCQARATSVEKSYGGFCETLGSIARKIAKMRDRGDRLSKQVLEFAENEKISASTSKNLKDFAHSFAAIQDYRDAEVRRIEAKVIKPLSLYGAKCKTVKQVIKREQGAIAREEKQRKNLEKVRRKNADAHTVAAVSYPFYFSTIQN
;
A
#
# COMPACT_ATOMS: atom_id res chain seq x y z
N MET A 1 -30.00 -17.15 5.67
CA MET A 1 -29.46 -15.78 5.90
C MET A 1 -28.19 -15.76 6.77
N SER A 2 -28.04 -16.64 7.76
CA SER A 2 -26.80 -16.76 8.58
C SER A 2 -25.57 -17.28 7.80
N GLU A 3 -25.78 -18.18 6.84
CA GLU A 3 -24.71 -18.84 6.09
C GLU A 3 -24.10 -17.95 4.99
N GLN A 4 -24.94 -17.19 4.27
CA GLN A 4 -24.50 -16.13 3.35
C GLN A 4 -23.66 -15.05 4.06
N LYS A 5 -24.04 -14.67 5.30
CA LYS A 5 -23.30 -13.70 6.10
C LYS A 5 -21.91 -14.23 6.49
N LYS A 6 -21.82 -15.50 6.92
CA LYS A 6 -20.54 -16.17 7.20
C LYS A 6 -19.63 -16.23 5.96
N GLY A 7 -20.19 -16.56 4.80
CA GLY A 7 -19.45 -16.57 3.53
C GLY A 7 -18.86 -15.20 3.18
N MET A 8 -19.65 -14.13 3.33
CA MET A 8 -19.21 -12.77 3.05
C MET A 8 -18.13 -12.29 4.04
N GLU A 9 -18.27 -12.58 5.33
CA GLU A 9 -17.24 -12.27 6.35
C GLU A 9 -15.91 -12.97 6.06
N GLY A 10 -15.96 -14.23 5.60
CA GLY A 10 -14.78 -14.99 5.18
C GLY A 10 -14.07 -14.35 3.98
N GLN A 11 -14.81 -13.96 2.95
CA GLN A 11 -14.27 -13.29 1.77
C GLN A 11 -13.63 -11.94 2.11
N VAL A 12 -14.24 -11.15 3.00
CA VAL A 12 -13.68 -9.86 3.41
C VAL A 12 -12.35 -10.04 4.15
N LYS A 13 -12.27 -11.00 5.08
CA LYS A 13 -11.02 -11.33 5.78
C LYS A 13 -9.93 -11.78 4.80
N PHE A 14 -10.28 -12.60 3.82
CA PHE A 14 -9.36 -13.05 2.78
C PHE A 14 -8.83 -11.88 1.94
N CYS A 15 -9.71 -11.00 1.44
CA CYS A 15 -9.33 -9.82 0.67
C CYS A 15 -8.43 -8.88 1.48
N GLN A 16 -8.74 -8.65 2.76
CA GLN A 16 -7.94 -7.83 3.67
C GLN A 16 -6.53 -8.40 3.89
N ALA A 17 -6.43 -9.71 4.14
CA ALA A 17 -5.15 -10.40 4.33
C ALA A 17 -4.30 -10.34 3.05
N ARG A 18 -4.92 -10.58 1.89
CA ARG A 18 -4.24 -10.49 0.59
C ARG A 18 -3.75 -9.09 0.29
N ALA A 19 -4.57 -8.06 0.51
CA ALA A 19 -4.17 -6.66 0.30
C ALA A 19 -3.00 -6.26 1.21
N THR A 20 -2.98 -6.73 2.45
CA THR A 20 -1.89 -6.47 3.40
C THR A 20 -0.60 -7.19 2.99
N SER A 21 -0.71 -8.45 2.56
CA SER A 21 0.44 -9.24 2.09
C SER A 21 1.09 -8.62 0.84
N VAL A 22 0.28 -8.26 -0.16
CA VAL A 22 0.76 -7.63 -1.40
C VAL A 22 1.44 -6.30 -1.12
N GLU A 23 0.83 -5.45 -0.29
CA GLU A 23 1.42 -4.16 0.08
C GLU A 23 2.78 -4.32 0.77
N LYS A 24 2.90 -5.29 1.70
CA LYS A 24 4.16 -5.57 2.40
C LYS A 24 5.26 -5.99 1.42
N SER A 25 4.97 -6.94 0.53
CA SER A 25 5.93 -7.42 -0.47
C SER A 25 6.39 -6.30 -1.40
N TYR A 26 5.44 -5.49 -1.89
CA TYR A 26 5.75 -4.39 -2.81
C TYR A 26 6.53 -3.27 -2.12
N GLY A 27 6.26 -3.01 -0.84
CA GLY A 27 7.08 -2.13 -0.01
C GLY A 27 8.53 -2.60 0.06
N GLY A 28 8.76 -3.88 0.36
CA GLY A 28 10.10 -4.47 0.42
C GLY A 28 10.84 -4.45 -0.94
N PHE A 29 10.11 -4.64 -2.05
CA PHE A 29 10.68 -4.48 -3.39
C PHE A 29 11.10 -3.05 -3.67
N CYS A 30 10.25 -2.06 -3.34
CA CYS A 30 10.58 -0.65 -3.52
C CYS A 30 11.80 -0.24 -2.67
N GLU A 31 11.91 -0.74 -1.44
CA GLU A 31 13.05 -0.51 -0.57
C GLU A 31 14.35 -1.07 -1.16
N THR A 32 14.31 -2.31 -1.65
CA THR A 32 15.44 -2.98 -2.28
C THR A 32 15.87 -2.26 -3.55
N LEU A 33 14.93 -1.92 -4.44
CA LEU A 33 15.20 -1.16 -5.67
C LEU A 33 15.77 0.24 -5.37
N GLY A 34 15.22 0.93 -4.37
CA GLY A 34 15.76 2.21 -3.91
C GLY A 34 17.18 2.08 -3.37
N SER A 35 17.50 0.98 -2.68
CA SER A 35 18.87 0.68 -2.23
C SER A 35 19.83 0.48 -3.40
N ILE A 36 19.40 -0.25 -4.44
CA ILE A 36 20.17 -0.44 -5.68
C ILE A 36 20.45 0.89 -6.35
N ALA A 37 19.41 1.72 -6.58
CA ALA A 37 19.57 3.04 -7.20
C ALA A 37 20.56 3.93 -6.42
N ARG A 38 20.47 3.97 -5.09
CA ARG A 38 21.42 4.71 -4.25
C ARG A 38 22.86 4.16 -4.34
N LYS A 39 23.04 2.84 -4.44
CA LYS A 39 24.37 2.24 -4.62
C LYS A 39 24.98 2.61 -5.96
N ILE A 40 24.18 2.59 -7.04
CA ILE A 40 24.61 3.02 -8.37
C ILE A 40 24.99 4.51 -8.36
N ALA A 41 24.18 5.37 -7.76
CA ALA A 41 24.50 6.80 -7.63
C ALA A 41 25.82 7.03 -6.87
N LYS A 42 26.06 6.30 -5.77
CA LYS A 42 27.35 6.37 -5.05
C LYS A 42 28.53 5.87 -5.88
N MET A 43 28.33 4.85 -6.73
CA MET A 43 29.36 4.38 -7.65
C MET A 43 29.68 5.45 -8.70
N ARG A 44 28.64 6.10 -9.25
CA ARG A 44 28.77 7.24 -10.16
C ARG A 44 29.63 8.35 -9.55
N ASP A 45 29.31 8.78 -8.33
CA ASP A 45 30.05 9.86 -7.64
C ASP A 45 31.55 9.54 -7.47
N ARG A 46 31.86 8.28 -7.15
CA ARG A 46 33.26 7.82 -7.06
C ARG A 46 33.93 7.75 -8.43
N GLY A 47 33.19 7.33 -9.45
CA GLY A 47 33.66 7.28 -10.83
C GLY A 47 33.97 8.67 -11.38
N ASP A 48 33.11 9.65 -11.10
CA ASP A 48 33.30 11.06 -11.51
C ASP A 48 34.54 11.64 -10.84
N ARG A 49 34.72 11.37 -9.54
CA ARG A 49 35.91 11.80 -8.81
C ARG A 49 37.18 11.23 -9.42
N LEU A 50 37.20 9.93 -9.71
CA LEU A 50 38.38 9.30 -10.32
C LEU A 50 38.65 9.85 -11.72
N SER A 51 37.60 10.04 -12.54
CA SER A 51 37.74 10.64 -13.88
C SER A 51 38.40 12.01 -13.80
N LYS A 52 37.98 12.86 -12.84
CA LYS A 52 38.58 14.18 -12.60
C LYS A 52 40.04 14.08 -12.15
N GLN A 53 40.34 13.18 -11.19
CA GLN A 53 41.71 12.99 -10.72
C GLN A 53 42.66 12.54 -11.84
N VAL A 54 42.21 11.65 -12.72
CA VAL A 54 43.02 11.22 -13.87
C VAL A 54 43.19 12.36 -14.87
N LEU A 55 42.15 13.15 -15.11
CA LEU A 55 42.23 14.31 -16.00
C LEU A 55 43.21 15.36 -15.47
N GLU A 56 43.14 15.71 -14.19
CA GLU A 56 44.06 16.64 -13.52
C GLU A 56 45.50 16.13 -13.58
N PHE A 57 45.73 14.84 -13.36
CA PHE A 57 47.06 14.25 -13.49
C PHE A 57 47.57 14.33 -14.93
N ALA A 58 46.72 14.02 -15.91
CA ALA A 58 47.08 14.10 -17.32
C ALA A 58 47.41 15.53 -17.79
N GLU A 59 46.76 16.55 -17.23
CA GLU A 59 47.04 17.95 -17.52
C GLU A 59 48.37 18.44 -16.93
N ASN A 60 48.79 17.84 -15.81
CA ASN A 60 50.06 18.15 -15.16
C ASN A 60 51.24 17.36 -15.74
N GLU A 61 50.99 16.32 -16.54
CA GLU A 61 52.00 15.52 -17.22
C GLU A 61 52.63 16.32 -18.36
N LYS A 62 53.87 16.80 -18.16
CA LYS A 62 54.62 17.65 -19.10
C LYS A 62 55.71 16.92 -19.87
N ILE A 63 56.05 15.70 -19.47
CA ILE A 63 57.19 14.96 -20.02
C ILE A 63 56.75 14.08 -21.18
N SER A 64 55.60 13.41 -21.04
CA SER A 64 55.06 12.53 -22.09
C SER A 64 53.71 13.02 -22.62
N ALA A 65 53.73 13.68 -23.77
CA ALA A 65 52.52 14.14 -24.45
C ALA A 65 51.58 12.99 -24.86
N SER A 66 52.14 11.83 -25.24
CA SER A 66 51.36 10.64 -25.58
C SER A 66 50.68 10.04 -24.35
N THR A 67 51.36 10.01 -23.20
CA THR A 67 50.77 9.57 -21.92
C THR A 67 49.66 10.52 -21.48
N SER A 68 49.90 11.83 -21.52
CA SER A 68 48.88 12.85 -21.20
C SER A 68 47.63 12.64 -22.05
N LYS A 69 47.78 12.48 -23.38
CA LYS A 69 46.66 12.22 -24.28
C LYS A 69 45.89 10.94 -23.90
N ASN A 70 46.59 9.82 -23.73
CA ASN A 70 45.95 8.54 -23.40
C ASN A 70 45.18 8.59 -22.07
N LEU A 71 45.69 9.32 -21.07
CA LEU A 71 45.02 9.49 -19.79
C LEU A 71 43.79 10.39 -19.88
N LYS A 72 43.81 11.43 -20.73
CA LYS A 72 42.62 12.23 -21.05
C LYS A 72 41.54 11.37 -21.71
N ASP A 73 41.92 10.56 -22.71
CA ASP A 73 41.00 9.66 -23.41
C ASP A 73 40.39 8.62 -22.45
N PHE A 74 41.20 8.08 -21.54
CA PHE A 74 40.73 7.22 -20.45
C PHE A 74 39.73 7.95 -19.53
N ALA A 75 40.05 9.15 -19.07
CA ALA A 75 39.19 9.93 -18.19
C ALA A 75 37.84 10.24 -18.84
N HIS A 76 37.84 10.61 -20.12
CA HIS A 76 36.61 10.84 -20.89
C HIS A 76 35.78 9.57 -21.06
N SER A 77 36.43 8.45 -21.38
CA SER A 77 35.75 7.15 -21.50
C SER A 77 35.13 6.71 -20.17
N PHE A 78 35.85 6.91 -19.06
CA PHE A 78 35.39 6.55 -17.73
C PHE A 78 34.28 7.49 -17.21
N ALA A 79 34.32 8.78 -17.58
CA ALA A 79 33.24 9.73 -17.33
C ALA A 79 31.95 9.34 -18.08
N ALA A 80 32.05 8.90 -19.34
CA ALA A 80 30.90 8.43 -20.11
C ALA A 80 30.21 7.22 -19.43
N ILE A 81 30.97 6.34 -18.76
CA ILE A 81 30.39 5.26 -17.94
C ILE A 81 29.51 5.83 -16.82
N GLN A 82 29.91 6.95 -16.20
CA GLN A 82 29.14 7.57 -15.13
C GLN A 82 27.86 8.24 -15.64
N ASP A 83 27.89 8.83 -16.83
CA ASP A 83 26.68 9.33 -17.49
C ASP A 83 25.66 8.20 -17.73
N TYR A 84 26.12 7.01 -18.14
CA TYR A 84 25.25 5.84 -18.24
C TYR A 84 24.69 5.41 -16.89
N ARG A 85 25.47 5.50 -15.80
CA ARG A 85 24.97 5.20 -14.44
C ARG A 85 23.94 6.21 -13.97
N ASP A 86 24.09 7.49 -14.31
CA ASP A 86 23.08 8.50 -14.02
C ASP A 86 21.77 8.21 -14.76
N ALA A 87 21.86 7.86 -16.06
CA ALA A 87 20.72 7.43 -16.84
C ALA A 87 20.06 6.16 -16.29
N GLU A 88 20.86 5.19 -15.83
CA GLU A 88 20.40 3.96 -15.17
C GLU A 88 19.58 4.28 -13.91
N VAL A 89 20.09 5.15 -13.03
CA VAL A 89 19.38 5.57 -11.80
C VAL A 89 18.04 6.22 -12.15
N ARG A 90 18.04 7.23 -13.04
CA ARG A 90 16.81 7.90 -13.48
C ARG A 90 15.79 6.92 -14.06
N ARG A 91 16.26 5.94 -14.83
CA ARG A 91 15.41 4.91 -15.44
C ARG A 91 14.84 3.94 -14.42
N ILE A 92 15.63 3.49 -13.45
CA ILE A 92 15.14 2.65 -12.33
C ILE A 92 14.04 3.39 -11.56
N GLU A 93 14.26 4.66 -11.22
CA GLU A 93 13.28 5.46 -10.50
C GLU A 93 11.97 5.64 -11.31
N ALA A 94 12.09 6.07 -12.57
CA ALA A 94 10.94 6.42 -13.39
C ALA A 94 10.17 5.21 -13.93
N LYS A 95 10.86 4.12 -14.28
CA LYS A 95 10.27 2.98 -15.00
C LYS A 95 10.08 1.74 -14.14
N VAL A 96 10.72 1.66 -12.97
CA VAL A 96 10.62 0.48 -12.09
C VAL A 96 9.99 0.85 -10.76
N ILE A 97 10.59 1.79 -10.01
CA ILE A 97 10.12 2.14 -8.67
C ILE A 97 8.78 2.87 -8.73
N LYS A 98 8.63 3.89 -9.58
CA LYS A 98 7.40 4.68 -9.67
C LYS A 98 6.16 3.85 -10.05
N PRO A 99 6.19 2.97 -11.08
CA PRO A 99 5.04 2.11 -11.36
C PRO A 99 4.71 1.14 -10.23
N LEU A 100 5.73 0.59 -9.56
CA LEU A 100 5.54 -0.36 -8.47
C LEU A 100 4.94 0.31 -7.23
N SER A 101 5.34 1.55 -6.92
CA SER A 101 4.83 2.29 -5.76
C SER A 101 3.34 2.64 -5.85
N LEU A 102 2.78 2.75 -7.08
CA LEU A 102 1.35 2.96 -7.29
C LEU A 102 0.49 1.82 -6.75
N TYR A 103 1.02 0.58 -6.72
CA TYR A 103 0.31 -0.55 -6.14
C TYR A 103 0.17 -0.42 -4.62
N GLY A 104 1.12 0.23 -3.94
CA GLY A 104 0.98 0.57 -2.51
C GLY A 104 -0.24 1.47 -2.27
N ALA A 105 -0.41 2.51 -3.10
CA ALA A 105 -1.57 3.40 -3.01
C ALA A 105 -2.90 2.67 -3.31
N LYS A 106 -2.91 1.77 -4.30
CA LYS A 106 -4.06 0.92 -4.61
C LYS A 106 -4.41 -0.01 -3.44
N CYS A 107 -3.43 -0.69 -2.86
CA CYS A 107 -3.66 -1.58 -1.70
C CYS A 107 -4.18 -0.80 -0.49
N LYS A 108 -3.67 0.41 -0.25
CA LYS A 108 -4.16 1.31 0.80
C LYS A 108 -5.64 1.68 0.58
N THR A 109 -6.00 2.01 -0.66
CA THR A 109 -7.38 2.32 -1.06
C THR A 109 -8.31 1.13 -0.83
N VAL A 110 -7.92 -0.07 -1.28
CA VAL A 110 -8.70 -1.30 -1.08
C VAL A 110 -8.96 -1.57 0.40
N LYS A 111 -7.93 -1.49 1.25
CA LYS A 111 -8.09 -1.67 2.70
C LYS A 111 -9.01 -0.62 3.33
N GLN A 112 -8.96 0.63 2.87
CA GLN A 112 -9.84 1.69 3.35
C GLN A 112 -11.31 1.42 2.97
N VAL A 113 -11.57 0.99 1.74
CA VAL A 113 -12.91 0.59 1.29
C VAL A 113 -13.43 -0.57 2.14
N ILE A 114 -12.64 -1.64 2.28
CA ILE A 114 -13.02 -2.79 3.12
C ILE A 114 -13.39 -2.35 4.54
N LYS A 115 -12.57 -1.50 5.16
CA LYS A 115 -12.83 -0.99 6.52
C LYS A 115 -14.12 -0.16 6.60
N ARG A 116 -14.41 0.65 5.58
CA ARG A 116 -15.64 1.45 5.52
C ARG A 116 -16.88 0.56 5.41
N GLU A 117 -16.85 -0.42 4.51
CA GLU A 117 -17.95 -1.36 4.30
C GLU A 117 -18.21 -2.23 5.55
N GLN A 118 -17.15 -2.74 6.18
CA GLN A 118 -17.29 -3.45 7.46
C GLN A 118 -17.92 -2.59 8.55
N GLY A 119 -17.57 -1.30 8.59
CA GLY A 119 -18.18 -0.35 9.51
C GLY A 119 -19.66 -0.10 9.23
N ALA A 120 -20.07 -0.06 7.95
CA ALA A 120 -21.48 0.05 7.55
C ALA A 120 -22.28 -1.18 7.97
N ILE A 121 -21.77 -2.38 7.66
CA ILE A 121 -22.38 -3.66 8.06
C ILE A 121 -22.56 -3.74 9.58
N ALA A 122 -21.54 -3.33 10.35
CA ALA A 122 -21.62 -3.32 11.81
C ALA A 122 -22.71 -2.36 12.35
N ARG A 123 -22.90 -1.20 11.71
CA ARG A 123 -23.96 -0.24 12.06
C ARG A 123 -25.35 -0.78 11.72
N GLU A 124 -25.53 -1.35 10.54
CA GLU A 124 -26.78 -1.98 10.12
C GLU A 124 -27.16 -3.13 11.04
N GLU A 125 -26.20 -3.95 11.43
CA GLU A 125 -26.44 -5.04 12.37
C GLU A 125 -26.87 -4.53 13.75
N LYS A 126 -26.27 -3.44 14.24
CA LYS A 126 -26.67 -2.81 15.50
C LYS A 126 -28.10 -2.27 15.40
N GLN A 127 -28.44 -1.58 14.30
CA GLN A 127 -29.79 -1.07 14.07
C GLN A 127 -30.81 -2.22 13.98
N ARG A 128 -30.50 -3.30 13.26
CA ARG A 128 -31.38 -4.47 13.16
C ARG A 128 -31.62 -5.11 14.54
N LYS A 129 -30.57 -5.30 15.35
CA LYS A 129 -30.71 -5.83 16.72
C LYS A 129 -31.56 -4.92 17.61
N ASN A 130 -31.46 -3.60 17.45
CA ASN A 130 -32.29 -2.66 18.19
C ASN A 130 -33.76 -2.74 17.76
N LEU A 131 -34.04 -2.81 16.46
CA LEU A 131 -35.39 -2.99 15.91
C LEU A 131 -36.01 -4.32 16.36
N GLU A 132 -35.24 -5.41 16.41
CA GLU A 132 -35.71 -6.70 16.93
C GLU A 132 -36.10 -6.63 18.41
N LYS A 133 -35.36 -5.86 19.23
CA LYS A 133 -35.71 -5.64 20.64
C LYS A 133 -37.00 -4.84 20.82
N VAL A 134 -37.17 -3.76 20.05
CA VAL A 134 -38.42 -2.96 20.04
C VAL A 134 -39.59 -3.81 19.52
N ARG A 135 -39.34 -4.54 18.44
CA ARG A 135 -39.98 -5.78 17.97
C ARG A 135 -40.74 -6.54 19.07
N ARG A 136 -39.92 -7.19 19.89
CA ARG A 136 -40.36 -8.10 20.96
C ARG A 136 -41.14 -7.37 22.04
N LYS A 137 -40.63 -6.22 22.52
CA LYS A 137 -41.33 -5.42 23.54
C LYS A 137 -42.74 -5.00 23.14
N ASN A 138 -42.95 -4.60 21.89
CA ASN A 138 -44.28 -4.23 21.39
C ASN A 138 -45.19 -5.45 21.19
N ALA A 139 -44.64 -6.59 20.78
CA ALA A 139 -45.40 -7.84 20.68
C ALA A 139 -45.87 -8.33 22.06
N ASP A 140 -44.98 -8.25 23.07
CA ASP A 140 -45.28 -8.59 24.46
C ASP A 140 -46.36 -7.67 25.06
N ALA A 141 -46.34 -6.36 24.73
CA ALA A 141 -47.38 -5.44 25.15
C ALA A 141 -48.75 -5.76 24.51
N HIS A 142 -48.76 -6.20 23.25
CA HIS A 142 -49.98 -6.54 22.53
C HIS A 142 -50.61 -7.85 23.01
N THR A 143 -49.78 -8.85 23.37
CA THR A 143 -50.23 -10.10 24.00
C THR A 143 -50.70 -9.88 25.43
N VAL A 144 -50.03 -9.04 26.23
CA VAL A 144 -50.50 -8.70 27.58
C VAL A 144 -51.85 -7.98 27.55
N ALA A 145 -52.07 -7.07 26.60
CA ALA A 145 -53.39 -6.46 26.40
C ALA A 145 -54.45 -7.51 26.05
N ALA A 146 -54.17 -8.42 25.10
CA ALA A 146 -55.09 -9.48 24.71
C ALA A 146 -55.39 -10.50 25.82
N VAL A 147 -54.49 -10.69 26.79
CA VAL A 147 -54.67 -11.58 27.95
C VAL A 147 -55.32 -10.85 29.15
N SER A 148 -55.32 -9.51 29.16
CA SER A 148 -55.97 -8.72 30.21
C SER A 148 -57.47 -8.46 29.95
N TYR A 149 -57.93 -8.52 28.69
CA TYR A 149 -59.34 -8.35 28.31
C TYR A 149 -60.28 -9.58 28.46
N PRO A 150 -59.84 -10.85 28.59
CA PRO A 150 -60.74 -11.98 28.80
C PRO A 150 -61.31 -12.08 30.23
N PHE A 151 -60.71 -11.39 31.22
CA PHE A 151 -61.09 -11.52 32.63
C PHE A 151 -62.04 -10.44 33.17
N TYR A 152 -62.42 -9.45 32.35
CA TYR A 152 -63.33 -8.36 32.75
C TYR A 152 -64.77 -8.49 32.23
N PHE A 153 -65.13 -9.58 31.53
CA PHE A 153 -66.48 -9.74 30.95
C PHE A 153 -67.40 -10.71 31.72
N SER A 154 -67.04 -11.18 32.92
CA SER A 154 -67.84 -12.14 33.69
C SER A 154 -68.53 -11.58 34.94
N THR A 155 -68.66 -10.26 35.10
CA THR A 155 -69.27 -9.69 36.33
C THR A 155 -70.32 -8.60 36.12
N ILE A 156 -70.93 -8.49 34.94
CA ILE A 156 -72.13 -7.65 34.77
C ILE A 156 -73.13 -8.34 33.83
N GLN A 157 -73.89 -9.29 34.39
CA GLN A 157 -75.27 -9.56 33.98
C GLN A 157 -75.95 -10.30 35.13
N ASN A 158 -76.48 -9.51 36.06
CA ASN A 158 -77.54 -9.89 37.00
C ASN A 158 -78.72 -8.96 36.70
#